data_AF-A0A1F6PWX0-F1
#
_entry.id   AF-A0A1F6PWX0-F1
#
_cell.length_a   1.000
_cell.length_b   1.000
_cell.length_c   1.000
_cell.angle_alpha   90.00
_cell.angle_beta   90.00
_cell.angle_gamma   90.00
#
_symmetry.space_group_name_H-M   'P 1'
#
loop_
_entity.id
_entity.type
_entity.pdbx_description
1 polymer ?
#
loop_
_entity_poly.entity_id
_entity_poly.type
_entity_poly.pdbx_seq_one_letter_code
_entity_poly.pdbx_strand_id
1 'polypeptide(L)'
;MEDYSQFIPNVHFEQIPIKNLVSNQEYQRNLSKSHIKHTVSNFDAYQINPVKVSRRDGINYVFNGQHTIEIIAIVSGSRETPVWCMIYDDLDYEQEADIFANQQKYVKSLTPYEIFMANVEAGNDEQLIIKDLVESYGIFLSSTKTPGGIRAVATLENIYRKFRFHTLDRTLRLCIGTWEGDVNSLSANILKGISKLIVAYENELKDDIFKEKVGRCSIKELSRVANERKAGSLGYAEAMLLVYNKKLRTPLKLEKLYKTKSDEQEEFLENEDRASTEPFNLEVSCLS
;
A
#
# COMPACT_ATOMS: atom_id res chain seq x y z
N MET A 1 -40.09 -19.80 21.28
CA MET A 1 -38.88 -19.38 20.55
C MET A 1 -38.79 -17.88 20.72
N GLU A 2 -37.61 -17.37 21.10
CA GLU A 2 -37.38 -15.93 21.13
C GLU A 2 -37.44 -15.38 19.69
N ASP A 3 -38.11 -14.24 19.53
CA ASP A 3 -38.25 -13.56 18.25
C ASP A 3 -37.06 -12.63 18.03
N TYR A 4 -36.18 -13.01 17.10
CA TYR A 4 -34.99 -12.23 16.73
C TYR A 4 -35.21 -11.37 15.47
N SER A 5 -36.44 -11.33 14.92
CA SER A 5 -36.74 -10.60 13.68
C SER A 5 -36.40 -9.11 13.75
N GLN A 6 -36.53 -8.49 14.92
CA GLN A 6 -36.16 -7.08 15.14
C GLN A 6 -34.66 -6.76 14.93
N PHE A 7 -33.78 -7.76 14.95
CA PHE A 7 -32.33 -7.56 14.82
C PHE A 7 -31.80 -7.83 13.41
N ILE A 8 -32.64 -8.35 12.51
CA ILE A 8 -32.24 -8.80 11.18
C ILE A 8 -33.19 -8.13 10.17
N PRO A 9 -32.66 -7.45 9.14
CA PRO A 9 -33.52 -6.87 8.12
C PRO A 9 -34.28 -7.97 7.37
N ASN A 10 -35.55 -7.73 7.06
CA ASN A 10 -36.36 -8.63 6.25
C ASN A 10 -35.95 -8.52 4.78
N VAL A 11 -35.04 -9.38 4.34
CA VAL A 11 -34.49 -9.36 2.98
C VAL A 11 -34.47 -10.74 2.36
N HIS A 12 -34.38 -10.79 1.05
CA HIS A 12 -34.09 -12.00 0.29
C HIS A 12 -32.91 -11.78 -0.67
N PHE A 13 -32.31 -12.86 -1.15
CA PHE A 13 -31.16 -12.82 -2.05
C PHE A 13 -31.53 -13.32 -3.44
N GLU A 14 -31.16 -12.57 -4.47
CA GLU A 14 -31.34 -12.96 -5.86
C GLU A 14 -30.11 -12.63 -6.70
N GLN A 15 -29.97 -13.30 -7.84
CA GLN A 15 -29.01 -12.95 -8.87
C GLN A 15 -29.69 -12.08 -9.93
N ILE A 16 -29.25 -10.83 -10.07
CA ILE A 16 -29.83 -9.88 -11.02
C ILE A 16 -28.77 -9.47 -12.06
N PRO A 17 -29.05 -9.56 -13.37
CA PRO A 17 -28.18 -9.00 -14.41
C PRO A 17 -27.90 -7.51 -14.18
N ILE A 18 -26.65 -7.07 -14.32
CA ILE A 18 -26.26 -5.67 -14.10
C ILE A 18 -27.09 -4.68 -14.94
N LYS A 19 -27.53 -5.07 -16.13
CA LYS A 19 -28.43 -4.25 -16.98
C LYS A 19 -29.81 -3.96 -16.36
N ASN A 20 -30.26 -4.80 -15.43
CA ASN A 20 -31.56 -4.68 -14.76
C ASN A 20 -31.44 -3.92 -13.42
N LEU A 21 -30.26 -3.36 -13.13
CA LEU A 21 -29.97 -2.56 -11.95
C LEU A 21 -29.88 -1.08 -12.32
N VAL A 22 -30.50 -0.23 -11.50
CA VAL A 22 -30.45 1.22 -11.64
C VAL A 22 -29.55 1.80 -10.56
N SER A 23 -28.39 2.30 -10.97
CA SER A 23 -27.46 3.08 -10.15
C SER A 23 -27.38 4.48 -10.76
N ASN A 24 -27.74 5.53 -10.00
CA ASN A 24 -27.62 6.98 -10.31
C ASN A 24 -28.60 7.79 -9.44
N GLN A 25 -28.74 7.47 -8.15
CA GLN A 25 -29.58 8.27 -7.26
C GLN A 25 -28.84 9.55 -6.85
N GLU A 26 -29.56 10.65 -6.63
CA GLU A 26 -28.95 11.98 -6.39
C GLU A 26 -28.05 12.02 -5.14
N TYR A 27 -28.33 11.19 -4.13
CA TYR A 27 -27.54 11.10 -2.90
C TYR A 27 -26.19 10.37 -3.10
N GLN A 28 -25.94 9.79 -4.27
CA GLN A 28 -24.78 8.93 -4.54
C GLN A 28 -23.59 9.72 -5.07
N ARG A 29 -22.37 9.27 -4.73
CA ARG A 29 -21.13 9.89 -5.22
C ARG A 29 -20.79 9.38 -6.62
N ASN A 30 -20.15 10.22 -7.42
CA ASN A 30 -19.55 9.79 -8.68
C ASN A 30 -18.50 8.68 -8.46
N LEU A 31 -18.52 7.69 -9.35
CA LEU A 31 -17.61 6.57 -9.33
C LEU A 31 -16.16 7.02 -9.53
N SER A 32 -15.24 6.48 -8.72
CA SER A 32 -13.82 6.79 -8.85
C SER A 32 -13.16 5.88 -9.89
N LYS A 33 -12.83 6.44 -11.07
CA LYS A 33 -12.14 5.70 -12.15
C LYS A 33 -10.81 5.10 -11.72
N SER A 34 -10.05 5.79 -10.87
CA SER A 34 -8.76 5.29 -10.36
C SER A 34 -8.94 4.10 -9.42
N HIS A 35 -9.97 4.14 -8.57
CA HIS A 35 -10.30 3.03 -7.69
C HIS A 35 -10.74 1.80 -8.49
N ILE A 36 -11.61 1.98 -9.48
CA ILE A 36 -12.06 0.90 -10.37
C ILE A 36 -10.86 0.25 -11.06
N LYS A 37 -9.96 1.04 -11.68
CA LYS A 37 -8.78 0.50 -12.37
C LYS A 37 -7.90 -0.34 -11.43
N HIS A 38 -7.68 0.11 -10.20
CA HIS A 38 -6.87 -0.59 -9.22
C HIS A 38 -7.54 -1.89 -8.73
N THR A 39 -8.85 -1.91 -8.54
CA THR A 39 -9.56 -3.11 -8.11
C THR A 39 -9.67 -4.14 -9.24
N VAL A 40 -9.85 -3.71 -10.50
CA VAL A 40 -9.88 -4.60 -11.66
C VAL A 40 -8.58 -5.40 -11.81
N SER A 41 -7.42 -4.79 -11.57
CA SER A 41 -6.13 -5.50 -11.65
C SER A 41 -5.90 -6.52 -10.53
N ASN A 42 -6.68 -6.45 -9.44
CA ASN A 42 -6.57 -7.34 -8.28
C ASN A 42 -7.90 -8.05 -8.01
N PHE A 43 -8.71 -8.27 -9.06
CA PHE A 43 -10.05 -8.81 -8.92
C PHE A 43 -10.02 -10.24 -8.40
N ASP A 44 -10.80 -10.49 -7.36
CA ASP A 44 -11.07 -11.80 -6.80
C ASP A 44 -12.57 -11.94 -6.56
N ALA A 45 -13.18 -12.94 -7.19
CA ALA A 45 -14.62 -13.18 -7.09
C ALA A 45 -15.06 -13.48 -5.64
N TYR A 46 -14.19 -14.06 -4.81
CA TYR A 46 -14.49 -14.39 -3.42
C TYR A 46 -14.46 -13.18 -2.48
N GLN A 47 -13.94 -12.04 -2.93
CA GLN A 47 -13.93 -10.78 -2.16
C GLN A 47 -15.17 -9.91 -2.42
N ILE A 48 -16.05 -10.36 -3.33
CA ILE A 48 -17.24 -9.61 -3.72
C ILE A 48 -18.33 -9.78 -2.67
N ASN A 49 -18.79 -8.64 -2.12
CA ASN A 49 -19.98 -8.61 -1.28
C ASN A 49 -21.25 -8.47 -2.14
N PRO A 50 -22.39 -9.04 -1.68
CA PRO A 50 -23.69 -8.80 -2.31
C PRO A 50 -24.03 -7.31 -2.40
N VAL A 51 -24.60 -6.92 -3.53
CA VAL A 51 -25.07 -5.56 -3.81
C VAL A 51 -26.36 -5.33 -3.04
N LYS A 52 -26.52 -4.19 -2.35
CA LYS A 52 -27.77 -3.88 -1.67
C LYS A 52 -28.71 -3.14 -2.60
N VAL A 53 -29.92 -3.67 -2.73
CA VAL A 53 -30.93 -3.22 -3.69
C VAL A 53 -32.23 -2.93 -2.96
N SER A 54 -32.82 -1.78 -3.25
CA SER A 54 -34.19 -1.44 -2.91
C SER A 54 -35.08 -1.73 -4.12
N ARG A 55 -36.10 -2.56 -3.95
CA ARG A 55 -37.03 -2.93 -5.02
C ARG A 55 -38.34 -2.16 -4.84
N ARG A 56 -38.60 -1.23 -5.75
CA ARG A 56 -39.82 -0.40 -5.74
C ARG A 56 -40.48 -0.44 -7.10
N ASP A 57 -41.77 -0.76 -7.14
CA ASP A 57 -42.56 -0.84 -8.39
C ASP A 57 -41.91 -1.71 -9.48
N GLY A 58 -41.23 -2.79 -9.07
CA GLY A 58 -40.51 -3.70 -9.97
C GLY A 58 -39.15 -3.20 -10.47
N ILE A 59 -38.69 -2.02 -10.03
CA ILE A 59 -37.38 -1.44 -10.37
C ILE A 59 -36.37 -1.73 -9.25
N ASN A 60 -35.17 -2.17 -9.62
CA ASN A 60 -34.09 -2.52 -8.69
C ASN A 60 -33.09 -1.35 -8.55
N TYR A 61 -33.24 -0.56 -7.50
CA TYR A 61 -32.37 0.58 -7.20
C TYR A 61 -31.17 0.16 -6.34
N VAL A 62 -29.95 0.34 -6.87
CA VAL A 62 -28.72 0.02 -6.15
C VAL A 62 -28.36 1.18 -5.24
N PHE A 63 -28.45 0.97 -3.92
CA PHE A 63 -28.02 1.97 -2.92
C PHE A 63 -26.64 1.64 -2.31
N ASN A 64 -26.16 0.40 -2.39
CA ASN A 64 -24.79 0.03 -2.06
C ASN A 64 -24.25 -1.04 -3.02
N GLY A 65 -22.99 -0.88 -3.48
CA GLY A 65 -22.34 -1.84 -4.38
C GLY A 65 -22.13 -1.31 -5.80
N GLN A 66 -22.22 0.01 -6.02
CA GLN A 66 -22.05 0.60 -7.35
C GLN A 66 -20.64 0.35 -7.95
N HIS A 67 -19.58 0.47 -7.14
CA HIS A 67 -18.25 0.09 -7.62
C HIS A 67 -18.18 -1.41 -7.95
N THR A 68 -18.84 -2.27 -7.16
CA THR A 68 -18.87 -3.71 -7.39
C THR A 68 -19.47 -4.06 -8.74
N ILE A 69 -20.64 -3.52 -9.09
CA ILE A 69 -21.29 -3.80 -10.38
C ILE A 69 -20.45 -3.30 -11.55
N GLU A 70 -19.79 -2.16 -11.42
CA GLU A 70 -18.95 -1.62 -12.49
C GLU A 70 -17.63 -2.40 -12.65
N ILE A 71 -17.00 -2.82 -11.56
CA ILE A 71 -15.82 -3.70 -11.60
C ILE A 71 -16.18 -5.02 -12.27
N ILE A 72 -17.29 -5.64 -11.88
CA ILE A 72 -17.73 -6.91 -12.48
C ILE A 72 -18.04 -6.71 -13.97
N ALA A 73 -18.77 -5.66 -14.35
CA ALA A 73 -19.06 -5.37 -15.76
C ALA A 73 -17.79 -5.18 -16.60
N ILE A 74 -16.74 -4.56 -16.03
CA ILE A 74 -15.45 -4.38 -16.71
C ILE A 74 -14.70 -5.70 -16.83
N VAL A 75 -14.59 -6.47 -15.73
CA VAL A 75 -13.86 -7.74 -15.70
C VAL A 75 -14.52 -8.79 -16.59
N SER A 76 -15.85 -8.88 -16.58
CA SER A 76 -16.59 -9.83 -17.41
C SER A 76 -16.80 -9.35 -18.85
N GLY A 77 -16.59 -8.05 -19.11
CA GLY A 77 -16.90 -7.42 -20.40
C GLY A 77 -18.39 -7.38 -20.74
N SER A 78 -19.30 -7.66 -19.78
CA SER A 78 -20.72 -7.79 -20.05
C SER A 78 -21.62 -7.34 -18.90
N ARG A 79 -22.59 -6.47 -19.19
CA ARG A 79 -23.67 -6.08 -18.25
C ARG A 79 -24.79 -7.13 -18.14
N GLU A 80 -24.71 -8.22 -18.89
CA GLU A 80 -25.59 -9.39 -18.71
C GLU A 80 -25.17 -10.25 -17.51
N THR A 81 -23.95 -10.05 -17.02
CA THR A 81 -23.40 -10.82 -15.89
C THR A 81 -24.29 -10.63 -14.67
N PRO A 82 -24.85 -11.70 -14.09
CA PRO A 82 -25.63 -11.60 -12.88
C PRO A 82 -24.74 -11.34 -11.67
N VAL A 83 -25.22 -10.51 -10.74
CA VAL A 83 -24.57 -10.25 -9.45
C VAL A 83 -25.52 -10.63 -8.32
N TRP A 84 -24.96 -11.08 -7.20
CA TRP A 84 -25.74 -11.34 -6.00
C TRP A 84 -26.25 -10.03 -5.40
N CYS A 85 -27.56 -9.95 -5.19
CA CYS A 85 -28.25 -8.80 -4.63
C CYS A 85 -28.95 -9.19 -3.33
N MET A 86 -28.78 -8.37 -2.29
CA MET A 86 -29.59 -8.38 -1.06
C MET A 86 -30.72 -7.39 -1.24
N ILE A 87 -31.95 -7.87 -1.32
CA ILE A 87 -33.12 -7.11 -1.75
C ILE A 87 -33.99 -6.73 -0.57
N TYR A 88 -34.33 -5.45 -0.53
CA TYR A 88 -35.26 -4.84 0.41
C TYR A 88 -36.51 -4.41 -0.37
N ASP A 89 -37.67 -4.97 -0.02
CA ASP A 89 -38.95 -4.63 -0.68
C ASP A 89 -39.72 -3.52 0.06
N ASP A 90 -39.26 -3.12 1.25
CA ASP A 90 -39.94 -2.22 2.18
C ASP A 90 -39.23 -0.86 2.35
N LEU A 91 -38.16 -0.60 1.60
CA LEU A 91 -37.40 0.65 1.69
C LEU A 91 -37.96 1.75 0.78
N ASP A 92 -38.09 2.95 1.35
CA ASP A 92 -38.31 4.18 0.59
C ASP A 92 -36.99 4.93 0.27
N TYR A 93 -37.10 6.03 -0.47
CA TYR A 93 -35.94 6.80 -0.94
C TYR A 93 -35.18 7.48 0.20
N GLU A 94 -35.91 7.95 1.23
CA GLU A 94 -35.33 8.67 2.36
C GLU A 94 -34.56 7.69 3.27
N GLN A 95 -35.10 6.50 3.47
CA GLN A 95 -34.45 5.41 4.18
C GLN A 95 -33.19 4.92 3.46
N GLU A 96 -33.22 4.77 2.12
CA GLU A 96 -32.02 4.45 1.34
C GLU A 96 -30.90 5.49 1.54
N ALA A 97 -31.27 6.78 1.47
CA ALA A 97 -30.32 7.87 1.62
C ALA A 97 -29.72 7.91 3.03
N ASP A 98 -30.53 7.69 4.08
CA ASP A 98 -30.05 7.60 5.46
C ASP A 98 -29.11 6.40 5.66
N ILE A 99 -29.48 5.22 5.15
CA ILE A 99 -28.63 4.03 5.21
C ILE A 99 -27.30 4.30 4.50
N PHE A 100 -27.34 4.88 3.30
CA PHE A 100 -26.12 5.21 2.55
C PHE A 100 -25.19 6.16 3.32
N ALA A 101 -25.75 7.18 3.98
CA ALA A 101 -24.98 8.15 4.76
C ALA A 101 -24.35 7.53 6.02
N ASN A 102 -25.06 6.63 6.69
CA ASN A 102 -24.66 6.08 7.98
C ASN A 102 -23.85 4.78 7.88
N GLN A 103 -23.94 4.04 6.78
CA GLN A 103 -23.39 2.69 6.68
C GLN A 103 -21.87 2.61 6.88
N GLN A 104 -21.11 3.61 6.43
CA GLN A 104 -19.65 3.63 6.60
C GLN A 104 -19.20 4.36 7.88
N LYS A 105 -20.12 5.01 8.60
CA LYS A 105 -19.77 5.87 9.74
C LYS A 105 -19.15 5.10 10.90
N TYR A 106 -19.55 3.85 11.09
CA TYR A 106 -19.10 2.99 12.18
C TYR A 106 -18.25 1.80 11.72
N VAL A 107 -17.92 1.73 10.43
CA VAL A 107 -17.04 0.68 9.89
C VAL A 107 -15.60 1.05 10.17
N LYS A 108 -14.93 0.22 10.98
CA LYS A 108 -13.51 0.37 11.27
C LYS A 108 -12.69 -0.33 10.20
N SER A 109 -11.90 0.41 9.45
CA SER A 109 -10.94 -0.16 8.50
C SER A 109 -9.87 -0.97 9.23
N LEU A 110 -9.44 -2.07 8.61
CA LEU A 110 -8.28 -2.83 9.07
C LEU A 110 -7.03 -1.95 9.06
N THR A 111 -6.26 -2.06 10.12
CA THR A 111 -4.96 -1.41 10.23
C THR A 111 -3.93 -2.13 9.34
N PRO A 112 -2.86 -1.45 8.91
CA PRO A 112 -1.81 -2.10 8.14
C PRO A 112 -1.18 -3.31 8.85
N TYR A 113 -1.12 -3.29 10.19
CA TYR A 113 -0.64 -4.41 10.99
C TYR A 113 -1.58 -5.62 10.90
N GLU A 114 -2.89 -5.41 11.04
CA GLU A 114 -3.88 -6.49 10.91
C GLU A 114 -3.85 -7.11 9.50
N ILE A 115 -3.73 -6.27 8.46
CA ILE A 115 -3.58 -6.75 7.07
C ILE A 115 -2.29 -7.55 6.90
N PHE A 116 -1.17 -7.05 7.42
CA PHE A 116 0.12 -7.73 7.33
C PHE A 116 0.06 -9.11 8.01
N MET A 117 -0.48 -9.19 9.23
CA MET A 117 -0.60 -10.46 9.94
C MET A 117 -1.56 -11.42 9.23
N ALA A 118 -2.68 -10.93 8.69
CA ALA A 118 -3.57 -11.76 7.89
C ALA A 118 -2.86 -12.36 6.65
N ASN A 119 -1.99 -11.58 6.00
CA ASN A 119 -1.19 -12.05 4.87
C ASN A 119 -0.11 -13.08 5.29
N VAL A 120 0.46 -12.95 6.49
CA VAL A 120 1.36 -13.96 7.08
C VAL A 120 0.61 -15.28 7.28
N GLU A 121 -0.58 -15.23 7.90
CA GLU A 121 -1.42 -16.41 8.12
C GLU A 121 -1.92 -17.04 6.81
N ALA A 122 -2.14 -16.22 5.78
CA ALA A 122 -2.45 -16.68 4.43
C ALA A 122 -1.26 -17.35 3.72
N GLY A 123 -0.06 -17.31 4.29
CA GLY A 123 1.14 -17.89 3.71
C GLY A 123 1.75 -17.08 2.57
N ASN A 124 1.50 -15.77 2.52
CA ASN A 124 2.03 -14.92 1.45
C ASN A 124 3.55 -14.74 1.61
N ASP A 125 4.31 -15.18 0.60
CA ASP A 125 5.78 -15.20 0.59
C ASP A 125 6.42 -13.85 0.97
N GLU A 126 5.88 -12.74 0.46
CA GLU A 126 6.43 -11.42 0.74
C GLU A 126 6.41 -11.10 2.25
N GLN A 127 5.26 -11.30 2.91
CA GLN A 127 5.11 -10.99 4.32
C GLN A 127 5.87 -12.00 5.21
N LEU A 128 5.93 -13.28 4.80
CA LEU A 128 6.77 -14.29 5.46
C LEU A 128 8.25 -13.92 5.42
N ILE A 129 8.79 -13.59 4.24
CA ILE A 129 10.19 -13.17 4.08
C ILE A 129 10.50 -11.94 4.92
N ILE A 130 9.61 -10.93 4.93
CA ILE A 130 9.81 -9.72 5.73
C ILE A 130 9.80 -10.06 7.24
N LYS A 131 8.86 -10.91 7.69
CA LYS A 131 8.75 -11.31 9.09
C LYS A 131 10.01 -12.07 9.53
N ASP A 132 10.42 -13.08 8.78
CA ASP A 132 11.60 -13.89 9.07
C ASP A 132 12.88 -13.03 9.11
N LEU A 133 13.01 -12.07 8.18
CA LEU A 133 14.12 -11.13 8.18
C LEU A 133 14.14 -10.29 9.46
N VAL A 134 13.00 -9.73 9.88
CA VAL A 134 12.93 -8.93 11.12
C VAL A 134 13.31 -9.78 12.33
N GLU A 135 12.76 -11.00 12.42
CA GLU A 135 13.01 -11.93 13.53
C GLU A 135 14.45 -12.43 13.57
N SER A 136 15.12 -12.56 12.42
CA SER A 136 16.54 -12.92 12.35
C SER A 136 17.48 -11.91 13.05
N TYR A 137 17.03 -10.66 13.22
CA TYR A 137 17.76 -9.63 13.97
C TYR A 137 17.38 -9.56 15.46
N GLY A 138 16.58 -10.50 15.97
CA GLY A 138 16.10 -10.49 17.36
C GLY A 138 15.05 -9.40 17.65
N ILE A 139 14.45 -8.85 16.61
CA ILE A 139 13.38 -7.85 16.66
C ILE A 139 12.07 -8.54 16.28
N PHE A 140 10.92 -8.02 16.72
CA PHE A 140 9.62 -8.59 16.40
C PHE A 140 8.67 -7.53 15.83
N LEU A 141 7.60 -7.98 15.17
CA LEU A 141 6.53 -7.11 14.70
C LEU A 141 5.54 -6.85 15.84
N SER A 142 5.07 -5.61 15.99
CA SER A 142 4.14 -5.25 17.08
C SER A 142 3.05 -4.29 16.62
N SER A 143 1.83 -4.46 17.14
CA SER A 143 0.74 -3.49 16.96
C SER A 143 0.91 -2.24 17.82
N THR A 144 1.76 -2.30 18.85
CA THR A 144 1.99 -1.21 19.81
C THR A 144 3.45 -0.76 19.82
N LYS A 145 3.69 0.38 20.46
CA LYS A 145 5.03 0.96 20.58
C LYS A 145 5.75 0.31 21.77
N THR A 146 6.69 -0.58 21.50
CA THR A 146 7.42 -1.36 22.51
C THR A 146 8.90 -1.52 22.11
N PRO A 147 9.86 -1.60 23.05
CA PRO A 147 11.25 -1.92 22.74
C PRO A 147 11.38 -3.21 21.93
N GLY A 148 12.24 -3.21 20.92
CA GLY A 148 12.42 -4.35 20.02
C GLY A 148 11.22 -4.64 19.10
N GLY A 149 10.17 -3.80 19.09
CA GLY A 149 8.97 -3.99 18.29
C GLY A 149 8.86 -3.01 17.10
N ILE A 150 8.76 -3.52 15.88
CA ILE A 150 8.46 -2.72 14.68
C ILE A 150 6.95 -2.68 14.45
N ARG A 151 6.35 -1.48 14.61
CA ARG A 151 4.95 -1.22 14.20
C ARG A 151 4.80 -0.85 12.74
N ALA A 152 5.86 -0.34 12.12
CA ALA A 152 5.84 0.24 10.79
C ALA A 152 5.84 -0.81 9.65
N VAL A 153 4.98 -1.84 9.73
CA VAL A 153 4.91 -2.95 8.75
C VAL A 153 4.75 -2.47 7.30
N ALA A 154 3.88 -1.49 7.03
CA ALA A 154 3.72 -0.90 5.69
C ALA A 154 5.01 -0.22 5.17
N THR A 155 5.90 0.21 6.07
CA THR A 155 7.21 0.74 5.67
C THR A 155 8.16 -0.37 5.26
N LEU A 156 8.14 -1.51 5.96
CA LEU A 156 8.94 -2.68 5.59
C LEU A 156 8.51 -3.19 4.21
N GLU A 157 7.21 -3.38 3.98
CA GLU A 157 6.66 -3.75 2.67
C GLU A 157 7.04 -2.74 1.59
N ASN A 158 6.95 -1.44 1.89
CA ASN A 158 7.31 -0.41 0.92
C ASN A 158 8.80 -0.46 0.53
N ILE A 159 9.70 -0.66 1.49
CA ILE A 159 11.14 -0.79 1.23
C ILE A 159 11.41 -2.07 0.44
N TYR A 160 10.78 -3.19 0.81
CA TYR A 160 10.92 -4.46 0.11
C TYR A 160 10.44 -4.37 -1.34
N ARG A 161 9.23 -3.88 -1.58
CA ARG A 161 8.65 -3.76 -2.93
C ARG A 161 9.46 -2.80 -3.80
N LYS A 162 9.88 -1.64 -3.25
CA LYS A 162 10.55 -0.59 -4.02
C LYS A 162 12.04 -0.83 -4.25
N PHE A 163 12.74 -1.37 -3.25
CA PHE A 163 14.21 -1.46 -3.25
C PHE A 163 14.75 -2.87 -3.05
N ARG A 164 13.86 -3.87 -3.01
CA ARG A 164 14.15 -5.30 -2.86
C ARG A 164 14.77 -5.68 -1.52
N PHE A 165 14.90 -6.99 -1.32
CA PHE A 165 15.35 -7.63 -0.09
C PHE A 165 16.64 -7.03 0.50
N HIS A 166 17.70 -6.90 -0.31
CA HIS A 166 19.00 -6.43 0.19
C HIS A 166 18.96 -5.02 0.78
N THR A 167 18.11 -4.13 0.26
CA THR A 167 17.95 -2.79 0.82
C THR A 167 17.21 -2.84 2.15
N LEU A 168 16.19 -3.69 2.27
CA LEU A 168 15.47 -3.89 3.53
C LEU A 168 16.41 -4.48 4.60
N ASP A 169 17.14 -5.54 4.26
CA ASP A 169 18.14 -6.17 5.13
C ASP A 169 19.16 -5.15 5.65
N ARG A 170 19.80 -4.42 4.75
CA ARG A 170 20.78 -3.40 5.13
C ARG A 170 20.16 -2.27 5.94
N THR A 171 18.92 -1.90 5.66
CA THR A 171 18.18 -0.88 6.44
C THR A 171 18.00 -1.33 7.88
N LEU A 172 17.53 -2.56 8.09
CA LEU A 172 17.33 -3.14 9.42
C LEU A 172 18.67 -3.28 10.14
N ARG A 173 19.70 -3.81 9.47
CA ARG A 173 21.06 -3.95 10.02
C ARG A 173 21.64 -2.62 10.49
N LEU A 174 21.50 -1.56 9.70
CA LEU A 174 21.98 -0.23 10.10
C LEU A 174 21.15 0.34 11.25
N CYS A 175 19.82 0.27 11.19
CA CYS A 175 18.96 0.81 12.23
C CYS A 175 19.22 0.11 13.59
N ILE A 176 19.18 -1.21 13.60
CA ILE A 176 19.34 -2.04 14.80
C ILE A 176 20.78 -1.95 15.32
N GLY A 177 21.78 -2.02 14.43
CA GLY A 177 23.18 -1.86 14.84
C GLY A 177 23.56 -0.45 15.31
N THR A 178 22.69 0.56 15.12
CA THR A 178 22.92 1.94 15.57
C THR A 178 22.20 2.25 16.89
N TRP A 179 21.01 1.68 17.12
CA TRP A 179 20.16 2.04 18.27
C TRP A 179 19.59 0.83 19.04
N GLU A 180 20.04 -0.38 18.76
CA GLU A 180 19.77 -1.61 19.54
C GLU A 180 18.29 -1.86 19.83
N GLY A 181 17.41 -1.51 18.88
CA GLY A 181 15.97 -1.71 19.02
C GLY A 181 15.26 -0.68 19.92
N ASP A 182 15.85 0.49 20.14
CA ASP A 182 15.17 1.61 20.81
C ASP A 182 13.79 1.85 20.18
N VAL A 183 12.80 2.02 21.04
CA VAL A 183 11.38 2.12 20.69
C VAL A 183 11.06 3.27 19.70
N ASN A 184 11.90 4.30 19.63
CA ASN A 184 11.76 5.41 18.71
C ASN A 184 12.58 5.23 17.42
N SER A 185 13.58 4.35 17.43
CA SER A 185 14.47 4.12 16.27
C SER A 185 13.75 3.39 15.14
N LEU A 186 12.86 2.45 15.49
CA LEU A 186 12.13 1.58 14.57
C LEU A 186 10.90 2.26 13.92
N SER A 187 10.92 3.60 13.83
CA SER A 187 9.83 4.38 13.25
C SER A 187 9.86 4.38 11.72
N ALA A 188 8.70 4.55 11.10
CA ALA A 188 8.55 4.62 9.65
C ALA A 188 9.49 5.65 8.99
N ASN A 189 9.65 6.84 9.60
CA ASN A 189 10.47 7.91 9.03
C ASN A 189 11.97 7.61 9.11
N ILE A 190 12.43 6.98 10.19
CA ILE A 190 13.83 6.59 10.35
C ILE A 190 14.19 5.47 9.38
N LEU A 191 13.37 4.41 9.31
CA LEU A 191 13.60 3.30 8.38
C LEU A 191 13.62 3.77 6.92
N LYS A 192 12.67 4.64 6.53
CA LYS A 192 12.68 5.27 5.19
C LYS A 192 13.86 6.22 4.97
N GLY A 193 14.30 6.92 6.01
CA GLY A 193 15.46 7.81 5.94
C GLY A 193 16.76 7.03 5.67
N ILE A 194 16.95 5.92 6.39
CA ILE A 194 18.09 5.01 6.19
C ILE A 194 18.05 4.38 4.80
N SER A 195 16.88 3.87 4.36
CA SER A 195 16.78 3.25 3.04
C SER A 195 17.07 4.25 1.91
N LYS A 196 16.68 5.52 2.05
CA LYS A 196 17.07 6.59 1.12
C LYS A 196 18.58 6.79 1.05
N LEU A 197 19.28 6.78 2.19
CA LEU A 197 20.75 6.89 2.21
C LEU A 197 21.42 5.68 1.55
N ILE A 198 20.93 4.47 1.84
CA ILE A 198 21.44 3.25 1.23
C ILE A 198 21.30 3.32 -0.30
N VAL A 199 20.14 3.74 -0.80
CA VAL A 199 19.88 3.80 -2.24
C VAL A 199 20.67 4.91 -2.93
N ALA A 200 20.83 6.07 -2.29
CA ALA A 200 21.51 7.22 -2.89
C ALA A 200 23.04 7.08 -2.94
N TYR A 201 23.62 6.34 -1.99
CA TYR A 201 25.07 6.28 -1.81
C TYR A 201 25.65 4.88 -1.93
N GLU A 202 24.81 3.83 -1.94
CA GLU A 202 25.21 2.44 -2.15
C GLU A 202 26.48 2.06 -1.36
N ASN A 203 27.57 1.76 -2.07
CA ASN A 203 28.85 1.34 -1.50
C ASN A 203 29.68 2.50 -0.92
N GLU A 204 29.34 3.76 -1.23
CA GLU A 204 29.98 4.96 -0.67
C GLU A 204 29.54 5.19 0.79
N LEU A 205 28.32 4.79 1.15
CA LEU A 205 27.87 4.75 2.55
C LEU A 205 28.55 3.58 3.26
N LYS A 206 29.41 3.87 4.25
CA LYS A 206 30.11 2.84 5.01
C LYS A 206 29.36 2.53 6.30
N ASP A 207 28.95 1.27 6.45
CA ASP A 207 28.07 0.83 7.54
C ASP A 207 28.67 1.08 8.93
N ASP A 208 29.96 0.79 9.12
CA ASP A 208 30.62 0.99 10.43
C ASP A 208 30.74 2.47 10.78
N ILE A 209 31.06 3.32 9.80
CA ILE A 209 31.11 4.78 9.98
C ILE A 209 29.70 5.31 10.31
N PHE A 210 28.68 4.77 9.65
CA PHE A 210 27.29 5.14 9.93
C PHE A 210 26.93 4.83 11.37
N LYS A 211 27.12 3.58 11.82
CA LYS A 211 26.82 3.16 13.20
C LYS A 211 27.60 3.97 14.22
N GLU A 212 28.92 4.14 14.02
CA GLU A 212 29.80 4.86 14.93
C GLU A 212 29.39 6.33 15.10
N LYS A 213 29.08 7.02 13.99
CA LYS A 213 28.80 8.46 14.03
C LYS A 213 27.35 8.76 14.35
N VAL A 214 26.42 8.11 13.66
CA VAL A 214 24.98 8.37 13.82
C VAL A 214 24.51 7.84 15.18
N GLY A 215 25.10 6.73 15.68
CA GLY A 215 24.80 6.18 17.00
C GLY A 215 25.21 7.06 18.18
N ARG A 216 26.07 8.07 17.96
CA ARG A 216 26.38 9.08 18.99
C ARG A 216 25.26 10.09 19.20
N CYS A 217 24.30 10.16 18.29
CA CYS A 217 23.14 11.03 18.43
C CYS A 217 21.96 10.25 19.03
N SER A 218 21.34 10.82 20.06
CA SER A 218 20.06 10.30 20.52
C SER A 218 19.00 10.49 19.44
N ILE A 219 17.99 9.60 19.43
CA ILE A 219 16.89 9.70 18.46
C ILE A 219 16.12 11.02 18.63
N LYS A 220 16.01 11.53 19.87
CA LYS A 220 15.38 12.83 20.15
C LYS A 220 16.13 13.99 19.50
N GLU A 221 17.46 14.00 19.58
CA GLU A 221 18.29 15.01 18.91
C GLU A 221 18.16 14.89 17.39
N LEU A 222 18.20 13.65 16.87
CA LEU A 222 18.03 13.39 15.44
C LEU A 222 16.67 13.88 14.93
N SER A 223 15.59 13.60 15.67
CA SER A 223 14.24 14.08 15.35
C SER A 223 14.15 15.60 15.33
N ARG A 224 14.81 16.29 16.27
CA ARG A 224 14.86 17.76 16.28
C ARG A 224 15.52 18.30 15.03
N VAL A 225 16.72 17.79 14.70
CA VAL A 225 17.48 18.22 13.50
C VAL A 225 16.71 17.88 12.22
N ALA A 226 16.04 16.72 12.16
CA ALA A 226 15.21 16.33 11.02
C ALA A 226 14.06 17.33 10.80
N ASN A 227 13.32 17.66 11.86
CA ASN A 227 12.18 18.57 11.80
C ASN A 227 12.56 20.02 11.45
N GLU A 228 13.73 20.48 11.88
CA GLU A 228 14.27 21.80 11.50
C GLU A 228 14.61 21.89 10.00
N ARG A 229 14.78 20.75 9.33
CA ARG A 229 15.14 20.67 7.92
C ARG A 229 13.93 20.46 7.04
N LYS A 230 13.29 19.29 7.17
CA LYS A 230 12.15 18.87 6.35
C LYS A 230 11.26 17.91 7.11
N ALA A 231 9.97 17.95 6.82
CA ALA A 231 9.04 16.98 7.37
C ALA A 231 9.28 15.56 6.81
N GLY A 232 9.08 14.55 7.65
CA GLY A 232 9.07 13.14 7.26
C GLY A 232 10.45 12.55 6.96
N SER A 233 10.46 11.42 6.24
CA SER A 233 11.66 10.59 6.02
C SER A 233 12.87 11.30 5.38
N LEU A 234 12.65 12.33 4.55
CA LEU A 234 13.75 13.06 3.92
C LEU A 234 14.52 13.92 4.93
N GLY A 235 13.83 14.54 5.89
CA GLY A 235 14.48 15.29 6.97
C GLY A 235 15.37 14.37 7.83
N TYR A 236 14.91 13.14 8.10
CA TYR A 236 15.71 12.15 8.81
C TYR A 236 16.94 11.71 8.01
N ALA A 237 16.80 11.48 6.70
CA ALA A 237 17.93 11.14 5.84
C ALA A 237 18.99 12.26 5.83
N GLU A 238 18.58 13.52 5.71
CA GLU A 238 19.50 14.65 5.80
C GLU A 238 20.18 14.76 7.17
N ALA A 239 19.41 14.65 8.25
CA ALA A 239 19.92 14.72 9.61
C ALA A 239 21.01 13.67 9.84
N MET A 240 20.75 12.43 9.43
CA MET A 240 21.72 11.33 9.50
C MET A 240 22.95 11.60 8.62
N LEU A 241 22.76 12.10 7.39
CA LEU A 241 23.86 12.41 6.47
C LEU A 241 24.82 13.47 7.04
N LEU A 242 24.30 14.49 7.72
CA LEU A 242 25.13 15.54 8.32
C LEU A 242 25.98 15.00 9.46
N VAL A 243 25.38 14.16 10.30
CA VAL A 243 26.10 13.50 11.39
C VAL A 243 27.17 12.58 10.82
N TYR A 244 26.84 11.80 9.78
CA TYR A 244 27.78 10.95 9.05
C TYR A 244 28.96 11.74 8.47
N ASN A 245 28.67 12.85 7.77
CA ASN A 245 29.65 13.68 7.10
C ASN A 245 30.56 14.49 8.05
N LYS A 246 30.15 14.68 9.31
CA LYS A 246 30.90 15.47 10.29
C LYS A 246 32.34 14.96 10.41
N LYS A 247 33.32 15.82 10.12
CA LYS A 247 34.76 15.51 10.15
C LYS A 247 35.20 14.36 9.21
N LEU A 248 34.48 14.07 8.13
CA LEU A 248 35.00 13.21 7.06
C LEU A 248 35.95 13.99 6.13
N ARG A 249 37.02 13.34 5.70
CA ARG A 249 37.92 13.88 4.66
C ARG A 249 37.21 14.05 3.31
N THR A 250 36.33 13.11 2.98
CA THR A 250 35.53 13.10 1.75
C THR A 250 34.05 12.91 2.12
N PRO A 251 33.30 13.99 2.37
CA PRO A 251 31.88 13.91 2.72
C PRO A 251 31.04 13.48 1.51
N LEU A 252 29.96 12.75 1.78
CA LEU A 252 28.97 12.38 0.78
C LEU A 252 28.15 13.61 0.39
N LYS A 253 27.99 13.81 -0.93
CA LYS A 253 27.32 14.97 -1.52
C LYS A 253 25.82 14.96 -1.27
N LEU A 254 25.26 16.03 -0.69
CA LEU A 254 23.83 16.12 -0.35
C LEU A 254 22.94 15.98 -1.58
N GLU A 255 23.40 16.45 -2.73
CA GLU A 255 22.65 16.47 -4.00
C GLU A 255 22.27 15.05 -4.46
N LYS A 256 23.09 14.04 -4.15
CA LYS A 256 22.78 12.64 -4.49
C LYS A 256 21.53 12.12 -3.75
N LEU A 257 21.21 12.66 -2.58
CA LEU A 257 20.00 12.27 -1.83
C LEU A 257 18.70 12.70 -2.52
N TYR A 258 18.80 13.69 -3.41
CA TYR A 258 17.69 14.28 -4.15
C TYR A 258 17.51 13.73 -5.56
N LYS A 259 18.55 13.10 -6.11
CA LYS A 259 18.46 12.36 -7.36
C LYS A 259 17.71 11.07 -7.07
N THR A 260 16.44 11.05 -7.40
CA THR A 260 15.62 9.86 -7.17
C THR A 260 16.00 8.85 -8.24
N LYS A 261 16.30 7.59 -7.88
CA LYS A 261 16.43 6.49 -8.85
C LYS A 261 15.19 6.31 -9.76
N SER A 262 14.08 7.02 -9.55
CA SER A 262 12.99 7.08 -10.54
C SER A 262 13.46 7.67 -11.86
N ASP A 263 14.32 8.68 -11.81
CA ASP A 263 14.78 9.37 -13.01
C ASP A 263 15.79 8.48 -13.76
N GLU A 264 16.63 7.74 -13.04
CA GLU A 264 17.59 6.79 -13.63
C GLU A 264 16.94 5.46 -14.06
N GLN A 265 15.87 4.99 -13.41
CA GLN A 265 15.14 3.78 -13.83
C GLN A 265 14.24 4.03 -15.05
N GLU A 266 13.65 5.22 -15.17
CA GLU A 266 12.98 5.65 -16.41
C GLU A 266 14.00 5.79 -17.56
N GLU A 267 15.18 6.35 -17.30
CA GLU A 267 16.26 6.46 -18.30
C GLU A 267 16.84 5.09 -18.70
N PHE A 268 16.94 4.13 -17.78
CA PHE A 268 17.42 2.77 -18.08
C PHE A 268 16.41 1.97 -18.92
N LEU A 269 15.11 2.08 -18.60
CA LEU A 269 14.03 1.45 -19.37
C LEU A 269 13.88 2.08 -20.77
N GLU A 270 14.01 3.41 -20.88
CA GLU A 270 14.00 4.10 -22.19
C GLU A 270 15.21 3.75 -23.07
N ASN A 271 16.37 3.45 -22.46
CA ASN A 271 17.58 3.06 -23.19
C ASN A 271 17.56 1.59 -23.63
N GLU A 272 16.95 0.67 -22.86
CA GLU A 272 16.70 -0.71 -23.30
C GLU A 272 15.69 -0.77 -24.46
N ASP A 273 14.63 0.04 -24.41
CA ASP A 273 13.64 0.14 -25.50
C ASP A 273 14.24 0.72 -26.79
N ARG A 274 15.18 1.68 -26.69
CA ARG A 274 15.93 2.18 -27.86
C ARG A 274 16.92 1.18 -28.43
N ALA A 275 17.53 0.33 -27.61
CA ALA A 275 18.44 -0.73 -28.08
C ALA A 275 17.69 -1.91 -28.74
N SER A 276 16.42 -2.11 -28.40
CA SER A 276 15.56 -3.15 -28.97
C SER A 276 14.85 -2.77 -30.28
N THR A 277 14.95 -1.49 -30.70
CA THR A 277 14.24 -0.94 -31.87
C THR A 277 15.14 -0.71 -33.10
N GLU A 278 16.41 -1.15 -33.08
CA GLU A 278 17.20 -1.23 -34.31
C GLU A 278 16.73 -2.45 -35.15
N PRO A 279 16.21 -2.24 -36.37
CA PRO A 279 15.72 -3.34 -37.19
C PRO A 279 16.89 -4.20 -37.69
N PHE A 280 16.83 -5.50 -37.35
CA PHE A 280 17.63 -6.54 -38.00
C PHE A 280 17.28 -6.58 -39.51
N ASN A 281 18.14 -5.99 -40.34
CA ASN A 281 18.05 -6.14 -41.80
C ASN A 281 18.47 -7.57 -42.19
N LEU A 282 17.49 -8.44 -42.35
CA LEU A 282 17.63 -9.71 -43.07
C LEU A 282 17.22 -9.49 -44.53
N GLU A 283 18.20 -9.24 -45.40
CA GLU A 283 18.02 -9.33 -46.86
C GLU A 283 17.80 -10.80 -47.23
N VAL A 284 16.55 -11.16 -47.52
CA VAL A 284 16.22 -12.42 -48.19
C VAL A 284 16.06 -12.14 -49.67
N SER A 285 17.04 -12.61 -50.44
CA SER A 285 17.00 -12.68 -51.89
C SER A 285 16.02 -13.77 -52.34
N CYS A 286 15.03 -13.39 -53.15
CA CYS A 286 14.30 -14.34 -53.99
C CYS A 286 14.54 -13.95 -55.45
N LEU A 287 15.34 -14.79 -56.12
CA LEU A 287 15.47 -14.88 -57.56
C LEU A 287 14.22 -15.57 -58.14
N SER A 288 13.72 -14.97 -59.23
CA SER A 288 12.92 -15.52 -60.35
C SER A 288 11.80 -16.53 -60.05
#